data_AF-D0N2Y8-F1
#
_entry.id   AF-D0N2Y8-F1
#
_cell.length_a   1.000
_cell.length_b   1.000
_cell.length_c   1.000
_cell.angle_alpha   90.00
_cell.angle_beta   90.00
_cell.angle_gamma   90.00
#
_symmetry.space_group_name_H-M   'P 1'
#
loop_
_entity.id
_entity.type
_entity.pdbx_description
1 polymer ?
#
loop_
_entity_poly.entity_id
_entity_poly.type
_entity_poly.pdbx_seq_one_letter_code
_entity_poly.pdbx_strand_id
1 'polypeptide(L)'
;MKAAALAVVALLPAAFGWTDRWDHSKRFNAAGHAQLDCDGESQTASCCICKSIVFEIETQLNNTQNDHDMDVVFRVSEKKKQIKYSRSEARILEVLDDVCEQVPLELPDNNRKAKRMLNAACSHFVGEYEDELTRTFFDDFTPAKERMCAATLQVSPLRRI
;
A
#
# COMPACT_ATOMS: atom_id res chain seq x y z
N MET A 1 -18.77 45.69 -24.07
CA MET A 1 -18.48 45.01 -22.79
C MET A 1 -17.88 43.66 -23.13
N LYS A 2 -16.57 43.47 -22.96
CA LYS A 2 -15.88 42.21 -23.27
C LYS A 2 -15.91 41.34 -22.01
N ALA A 3 -16.56 40.18 -22.10
CA ALA A 3 -16.50 39.18 -21.04
C ALA A 3 -15.07 38.59 -21.01
N ALA A 4 -14.35 38.86 -19.93
CA ALA A 4 -13.09 38.18 -19.64
C ALA A 4 -13.45 36.80 -19.06
N ALA A 5 -13.15 35.74 -19.81
CA ALA A 5 -13.21 34.39 -19.28
C ALA A 5 -12.14 34.25 -18.19
N LEU A 6 -12.57 34.13 -16.93
CA LEU A 6 -11.70 33.76 -15.82
C LEU A 6 -11.30 32.30 -16.03
N ALA A 7 -10.06 32.08 -16.47
CA ALA A 7 -9.46 30.76 -16.43
C ALA A 7 -9.28 30.36 -14.95
N VAL A 8 -10.14 29.47 -14.48
CA VAL A 8 -9.91 28.75 -13.22
C VAL A 8 -8.75 27.82 -13.47
N VAL A 9 -7.54 28.28 -13.16
CA VAL A 9 -6.39 27.40 -13.00
C VAL A 9 -6.71 26.57 -11.76
N ALA A 10 -7.25 25.37 -11.98
CA ALA A 10 -7.30 24.36 -10.94
C ALA A 10 -5.84 24.09 -10.54
N LEU A 11 -5.41 24.67 -9.43
CA LEU A 11 -4.23 24.24 -8.72
C LEU A 11 -4.50 22.78 -8.37
N LEU A 12 -3.91 21.87 -9.15
CA LEU A 12 -3.84 20.46 -8.80
C LEU A 12 -3.31 20.38 -7.36
N PRO A 13 -3.90 19.54 -6.48
CA PRO A 13 -3.40 19.39 -5.13
C PRO A 13 -1.89 19.10 -5.20
N ALA A 14 -1.14 19.66 -4.26
CA ALA A 14 0.27 19.41 -4.08
C ALA A 14 0.57 17.91 -4.29
N ALA A 15 1.65 17.65 -5.03
CA ALA A 15 2.12 16.34 -5.45
C ALA A 15 1.78 15.23 -4.43
N PHE A 16 0.91 14.30 -4.84
CA PHE A 16 0.69 13.02 -4.16
C PHE A 16 2.06 12.40 -3.86
N GLY A 17 2.38 12.23 -2.58
CA GLY A 17 3.74 12.02 -2.10
C GLY A 17 3.77 11.28 -0.77
N TRP A 18 4.86 11.43 -0.02
CA TRP A 18 4.99 10.87 1.32
C TRP A 18 3.98 11.49 2.30
N THR A 19 3.68 10.81 3.41
CA THR A 19 2.77 11.32 4.45
C THR A 19 3.57 11.81 5.65
N ASP A 20 2.97 12.62 6.53
CA ASP A 20 3.61 13.05 7.77
C ASP A 20 3.96 11.87 8.70
N ARG A 21 3.19 10.78 8.62
CA ARG A 21 3.37 9.54 9.40
C ARG A 21 4.42 8.60 8.75
N TRP A 22 4.65 8.72 7.45
CA TRP A 22 5.55 7.88 6.68
C TRP A 22 6.31 8.72 5.63
N ASP A 23 7.37 9.40 6.09
CA ASP A 23 8.22 10.25 5.23
C ASP A 23 9.66 9.74 5.12
N HIS A 24 10.00 9.19 3.96
CA HIS A 24 11.39 8.87 3.57
C HIS A 24 11.88 9.72 2.38
N SER A 25 11.17 10.82 2.05
CA SER A 25 11.43 11.68 0.90
C SER A 25 12.88 12.13 0.80
N LYS A 26 13.45 12.64 1.89
CA LYS A 26 14.83 13.14 1.92
C LYS A 26 15.83 12.06 1.53
N ARG A 27 15.63 10.84 2.02
CA ARG A 27 16.54 9.72 1.78
C ARG A 27 16.44 9.22 0.33
N PHE A 28 15.23 9.10 -0.20
CA PHE A 28 15.01 8.69 -1.59
C PHE A 28 15.45 9.78 -2.57
N ASN A 29 15.18 11.06 -2.29
CA ASN A 29 15.64 12.18 -3.11
C ASN A 29 17.17 12.26 -3.16
N ALA A 30 17.85 12.13 -2.02
CA ALA A 30 19.31 12.12 -1.95
C ALA A 30 19.95 10.94 -2.69
N ALA A 31 19.20 9.85 -2.90
CA ALA A 31 19.62 8.70 -3.68
C ALA A 31 19.24 8.80 -5.18
N GLY A 32 18.63 9.90 -5.62
CA GLY A 32 18.14 10.03 -7.01
C GLY A 32 16.93 9.14 -7.32
N HIS A 33 16.17 8.75 -6.30
CA HIS A 33 14.99 7.88 -6.41
C HIS A 33 13.72 8.64 -6.02
N ALA A 34 13.60 9.92 -6.40
CA ALA A 34 12.38 10.69 -6.17
C ALA A 34 11.19 10.11 -6.95
N GLN A 35 11.47 9.65 -8.17
CA GLN A 35 10.55 8.95 -9.06
C GLN A 35 11.06 7.53 -9.29
N LEU A 36 10.13 6.58 -9.42
CA LEU A 36 10.37 5.17 -9.69
C LEU A 36 9.42 4.70 -10.79
N ASP A 37 9.82 3.70 -11.55
CA ASP A 37 8.96 3.07 -12.55
C ASP A 37 8.23 1.89 -11.90
N CYS A 38 6.89 1.94 -11.89
CA CYS A 38 6.04 0.86 -11.40
C CYS A 38 4.72 0.84 -12.17
N ASP A 39 4.10 -0.33 -12.33
CA ASP A 39 2.88 -0.50 -13.15
C ASP A 39 3.00 0.06 -14.59
N GLY A 40 4.22 0.12 -15.14
CA GLY A 40 4.51 0.65 -16.49
C GLY A 40 4.56 2.18 -16.59
N GLU A 41 4.53 2.90 -15.48
CA GLU A 41 4.52 4.37 -15.43
C GLU A 41 5.58 4.90 -14.44
N SER A 42 6.12 6.09 -14.72
CA SER A 42 6.99 6.80 -13.76
C SER A 42 6.12 7.53 -12.73
N GLN A 43 6.27 7.15 -11.46
CA GLN A 43 5.46 7.62 -10.34
C GLN A 43 6.36 8.06 -9.18
N THR A 44 5.78 8.69 -8.15
CA THR A 44 6.54 9.03 -6.94
C THR A 44 7.01 7.77 -6.21
N ALA A 45 8.16 7.85 -5.55
CA ALA A 45 8.67 6.72 -4.79
C ALA A 45 7.68 6.19 -3.75
N SER A 46 7.00 7.08 -3.02
CA SER A 46 5.95 6.71 -2.05
C SER A 46 4.81 5.91 -2.71
N CYS A 47 4.36 6.33 -3.89
CA CYS A 47 3.34 5.63 -4.68
C CYS A 47 3.80 4.21 -5.04
N CYS A 48 4.97 4.07 -5.66
CA CYS A 48 5.48 2.76 -6.08
C CYS A 48 5.72 1.83 -4.89
N ILE A 49 6.30 2.34 -3.81
CA ILE A 49 6.58 1.54 -2.61
C ILE A 49 5.26 1.06 -1.99
N CYS A 50 4.29 1.95 -1.79
CA CYS A 50 2.98 1.56 -1.26
C CYS A 50 2.34 0.48 -2.13
N LYS A 51 2.31 0.70 -3.45
CA LYS A 51 1.70 -0.23 -4.41
C LYS A 51 2.36 -1.59 -4.39
N SER A 52 3.69 -1.65 -4.35
CA SER A 52 4.44 -2.91 -4.29
C SER A 52 4.24 -3.65 -2.98
N ILE A 53 4.17 -2.94 -1.84
CA ILE A 53 3.89 -3.56 -0.54
C ILE A 53 2.47 -4.15 -0.53
N VAL A 54 1.46 -3.36 -0.89
CA VAL A 54 0.06 -3.81 -0.86
C VAL A 54 -0.19 -4.95 -1.84
N PHE A 55 0.44 -4.91 -3.02
CA PHE A 55 0.41 -6.01 -3.97
C PHE A 55 1.02 -7.29 -3.41
N GLU A 56 2.14 -7.19 -2.70
CA GLU A 56 2.81 -8.34 -2.11
C GLU A 56 1.98 -8.95 -0.97
N ILE A 57 1.39 -8.13 -0.09
CA ILE A 57 0.45 -8.60 0.95
C ILE A 57 -0.69 -9.38 0.31
N GLU A 58 -1.34 -8.82 -0.71
CA GLU A 58 -2.45 -9.46 -1.42
C GLU A 58 -2.01 -10.79 -2.07
N THR A 59 -0.82 -10.82 -2.66
CA THR A 59 -0.23 -12.01 -3.28
C THR A 59 -0.01 -13.11 -2.26
N GLN A 60 0.58 -12.80 -1.11
CA GLN A 60 0.84 -13.79 -0.06
C GLN A 60 -0.45 -14.31 0.59
N LEU A 61 -1.45 -13.43 0.81
CA LEU A 61 -2.76 -13.84 1.31
C LEU A 61 -3.46 -14.78 0.32
N ASN A 62 -3.45 -14.44 -0.98
CA ASN A 62 -4.05 -15.27 -2.02
C ASN A 62 -3.32 -16.62 -2.22
N ASN A 63 -2.04 -16.68 -1.89
CA ASN A 63 -1.21 -17.90 -1.96
C ASN A 63 -1.15 -18.68 -0.64
N THR A 64 -1.98 -18.32 0.35
CA THR A 64 -2.04 -19.00 1.65
C THR A 64 -2.25 -20.50 1.48
N GLN A 65 -1.33 -21.29 2.04
CA GLN A 65 -1.44 -22.74 2.06
C GLN A 65 -2.39 -23.18 3.17
N ASN A 66 -3.06 -24.33 2.98
CA ASN A 66 -4.04 -24.86 3.93
C ASN A 66 -5.20 -23.89 4.23
N ASP A 67 -5.73 -23.22 3.20
CA ASP A 67 -6.79 -22.21 3.34
C ASP A 67 -8.18 -22.81 3.65
N HIS A 68 -8.31 -23.29 4.89
CA HIS A 68 -9.49 -23.92 5.42
C HIS A 68 -10.50 -22.88 5.94
N ASP A 69 -11.75 -23.31 6.08
CA ASP A 69 -12.80 -22.48 6.68
C ASP A 69 -12.63 -22.45 8.20
N MET A 70 -12.76 -21.26 8.77
CA MET A 70 -12.64 -20.98 10.20
C MET A 70 -13.85 -20.22 10.70
N ASP A 71 -14.29 -20.53 11.92
CA ASP A 71 -15.38 -19.83 12.59
C ASP A 71 -14.88 -18.53 13.23
N VAL A 72 -15.43 -17.37 12.84
CA VAL A 72 -15.18 -16.08 13.50
C VAL A 72 -16.43 -15.64 14.25
N VAL A 73 -16.42 -15.76 15.59
CA VAL A 73 -17.53 -15.30 16.45
C VAL A 73 -17.03 -14.88 17.83
N PHE A 74 -17.50 -13.72 18.31
CA PHE A 74 -17.24 -13.22 19.67
C PHE A 74 -18.36 -13.56 20.68
N ARG A 75 -19.50 -14.13 20.24
CA ARG A 75 -20.64 -14.49 21.10
C ARG A 75 -21.28 -15.83 20.72
N VAL A 76 -21.42 -16.72 21.69
CA VAL A 76 -21.94 -18.10 21.56
C VAL A 76 -23.36 -18.18 20.97
N SER A 77 -24.14 -17.11 21.05
CA SER A 77 -25.55 -17.05 20.60
C SER A 77 -25.76 -16.60 19.15
N GLU A 78 -24.71 -16.18 18.43
CA GLU A 78 -24.82 -15.69 17.05
C GLU A 78 -24.47 -16.77 16.02
N LYS A 79 -25.09 -16.69 14.83
CA LYS A 79 -24.74 -17.60 13.72
C LYS A 79 -23.27 -17.43 13.39
N LYS A 80 -22.53 -18.54 13.43
CA LYS A 80 -21.11 -18.53 13.11
C LYS A 80 -20.89 -18.05 11.69
N LYS A 81 -20.13 -16.96 11.51
CA LYS A 81 -19.65 -16.55 10.20
C LYS A 81 -18.40 -17.36 9.93
N GLN A 82 -18.40 -18.09 8.81
CA GLN A 82 -17.21 -18.79 8.35
C GLN A 82 -16.45 -17.90 7.37
N ILE A 83 -15.14 -17.79 7.58
CA ILE A 83 -14.21 -17.14 6.66
C ILE A 83 -13.07 -18.09 6.34
N LYS A 84 -12.39 -17.85 5.23
CA LYS A 84 -11.15 -18.54 4.88
C LYS A 84 -10.01 -18.08 5.79
N TYR A 85 -9.08 -18.97 6.13
CA TYR A 85 -7.88 -18.63 6.91
C TYR A 85 -7.10 -17.47 6.28
N SER A 86 -6.99 -17.44 4.96
CA SER A 86 -6.40 -16.36 4.14
C SER A 86 -7.02 -14.98 4.38
N ARG A 87 -8.21 -14.93 4.99
CA ARG A 87 -8.96 -13.71 5.32
C ARG A 87 -9.07 -13.46 6.81
N SER A 88 -8.48 -14.32 7.64
CA SER A 88 -8.45 -14.11 9.07
C SER A 88 -7.48 -12.99 9.42
N GLU A 89 -7.81 -12.23 10.46
CA GLU A 89 -6.90 -11.22 11.04
C GLU A 89 -5.55 -11.83 11.41
N ALA A 90 -5.55 -13.04 11.99
CA ALA A 90 -4.33 -13.78 12.32
C ALA A 90 -3.42 -13.96 11.09
N ARG A 91 -3.97 -14.44 9.97
CA ARG A 91 -3.17 -14.63 8.74
C ARG A 91 -2.71 -13.32 8.14
N ILE A 92 -3.51 -12.25 8.26
CA ILE A 92 -3.12 -10.92 7.79
C ILE A 92 -1.91 -10.43 8.57
N LEU A 93 -1.94 -10.50 9.90
CA LEU A 93 -0.81 -10.10 10.75
C LEU A 93 0.46 -10.92 10.46
N GLU A 94 0.33 -12.23 10.25
CA GLU A 94 1.48 -13.06 9.84
C GLU A 94 2.13 -12.59 8.54
N VAL A 95 1.33 -12.17 7.55
CA VAL A 95 1.84 -11.63 6.28
C VAL A 95 2.46 -10.24 6.47
N LEU A 96 1.93 -9.42 7.38
CA LEU A 96 2.50 -8.11 7.66
C LEU A 96 3.91 -8.24 8.27
N ASP A 97 4.15 -9.27 9.08
CA ASP A 97 5.46 -9.51 9.70
C ASP A 97 6.59 -9.82 8.70
N ASP A 98 6.29 -10.47 7.56
CA ASP A 98 7.29 -10.97 6.61
C ASP A 98 7.26 -10.32 5.21
N VAL A 99 6.22 -9.56 4.86
CA VAL A 99 6.05 -8.94 3.53
C VAL A 99 7.28 -8.14 3.08
N CYS A 100 7.95 -7.44 4.00
CA CYS A 100 9.07 -6.56 3.68
C CYS A 100 10.33 -7.27 3.18
N GLU A 101 10.40 -8.60 3.29
CA GLU A 101 11.46 -9.42 2.71
C GLU A 101 11.28 -9.67 1.21
N GLN A 102 10.04 -9.57 0.71
CA GLN A 102 9.63 -10.04 -0.61
C GLN A 102 9.06 -8.95 -1.52
N VAL A 103 9.06 -7.68 -1.09
CA VAL A 103 8.51 -6.56 -1.87
C VAL A 103 9.11 -6.52 -3.30
N PRO A 104 8.29 -6.68 -4.35
CA PRO A 104 8.75 -6.76 -5.73
C PRO A 104 8.92 -5.36 -6.33
N LEU A 105 9.87 -4.59 -5.81
CA LEU A 105 10.24 -3.28 -6.33
C LEU A 105 11.74 -3.18 -6.57
N GLU A 106 12.13 -2.97 -7.82
CA GLU A 106 13.52 -2.74 -8.18
C GLU A 106 13.82 -1.25 -8.15
N LEU A 107 14.85 -0.88 -7.39
CA LEU A 107 15.40 0.47 -7.42
C LEU A 107 16.46 0.54 -8.53
N PRO A 108 16.60 1.68 -9.25
CA PRO A 108 17.57 1.83 -10.34
C PRO A 108 19.00 1.41 -9.96
N ASP A 109 19.40 1.69 -8.72
CA ASP A 109 20.62 1.20 -8.13
C ASP A 109 20.34 -0.12 -7.38
N ASN A 110 20.45 -1.28 -8.03
CA ASN A 110 20.23 -2.60 -7.39
C ASN A 110 21.41 -3.03 -6.50
N ASN A 111 21.74 -2.22 -5.50
CA ASN A 111 22.80 -2.49 -4.54
C ASN A 111 22.24 -2.72 -3.13
N ARG A 112 23.11 -3.21 -2.22
CA ARG A 112 22.75 -3.50 -0.82
C ARG A 112 22.18 -2.29 -0.08
N LYS A 113 22.62 -1.06 -0.40
CA LYS A 113 22.16 0.17 0.25
C LYS A 113 20.72 0.49 -0.16
N ALA A 114 20.40 0.34 -1.44
CA ALA A 114 19.06 0.53 -1.98
C ALA A 114 18.09 -0.50 -1.39
N LYS A 115 18.46 -1.80 -1.34
CA LYS A 115 17.65 -2.85 -0.70
C LYS A 115 17.35 -2.53 0.77
N ARG A 116 18.37 -2.10 1.54
CA ARG A 116 18.18 -1.67 2.94
C ARG A 116 17.31 -0.42 3.08
N MET A 117 17.35 0.48 2.10
CA MET A 117 16.51 1.67 2.08
C MET A 117 15.04 1.33 1.82
N LEU A 118 14.79 0.47 0.83
CA LEU A 118 13.44 -0.04 0.53
C LEU A 118 12.86 -0.82 1.72
N ASN A 119 13.63 -1.75 2.27
CA ASN A 119 13.19 -2.54 3.41
C ASN A 119 12.88 -1.66 4.64
N ALA A 120 13.71 -0.64 4.94
CA ALA A 120 13.41 0.31 6.00
C ALA A 120 12.12 1.13 5.75
N ALA A 121 11.87 1.52 4.50
CA ALA A 121 10.63 2.21 4.14
C ALA A 121 9.42 1.29 4.29
N CYS A 122 9.54 0.01 3.92
CA CYS A 122 8.50 -0.99 4.09
C CYS A 122 8.21 -1.27 5.56
N SER A 123 9.23 -1.57 6.38
CA SER A 123 9.02 -1.88 7.80
C SER A 123 8.37 -0.71 8.55
N HIS A 124 8.75 0.53 8.22
CA HIS A 124 8.08 1.71 8.77
C HIS A 124 6.64 1.84 8.27
N PHE A 125 6.37 1.57 7.00
CA PHE A 125 5.02 1.60 6.42
C PHE A 125 4.10 0.60 7.11
N VAL A 126 4.53 -0.66 7.22
CA VAL A 126 3.74 -1.73 7.81
C VAL A 126 3.47 -1.44 9.28
N GLY A 127 4.49 -1.06 10.06
CA GLY A 127 4.30 -0.74 11.48
C GLY A 127 3.43 0.49 11.71
N GLU A 128 3.50 1.50 10.83
CA GLU A 128 2.69 2.72 10.97
C GLU A 128 1.23 2.51 10.56
N TYR A 129 0.98 1.66 9.56
CA TYR A 129 -0.34 1.47 8.96
C TYR A 129 -0.92 0.07 9.18
N GLU A 130 -0.45 -0.66 10.19
CA GLU A 130 -0.88 -2.03 10.48
C GLU A 130 -2.41 -2.14 10.63
N ASP A 131 -3.02 -1.22 11.35
CA ASP A 131 -4.47 -1.14 11.55
C ASP A 131 -5.22 -0.89 10.24
N GLU A 132 -4.79 0.08 9.44
CA GLU A 132 -5.40 0.39 8.15
C GLU A 132 -5.23 -0.75 7.14
N LEU A 133 -4.07 -1.40 7.13
CA LEU A 133 -3.79 -2.58 6.29
C LEU A 133 -4.68 -3.75 6.70
N THR A 134 -4.74 -4.06 8.00
CA THR A 134 -5.55 -5.15 8.54
C THR A 134 -7.02 -4.97 8.16
N ARG A 135 -7.59 -3.78 8.40
CA ARG A 135 -8.98 -3.47 8.01
C ARG A 135 -9.18 -3.57 6.50
N THR A 136 -8.26 -3.04 5.70
CA THR A 136 -8.38 -3.04 4.23
C THR A 136 -8.53 -4.45 3.66
N PHE A 137 -7.79 -5.42 4.20
CA PHE A 137 -7.81 -6.82 3.75
C PHE A 137 -8.86 -7.69 4.45
N PHE A 138 -9.27 -7.33 5.67
CA PHE A 138 -10.28 -8.07 6.43
C PHE A 138 -11.71 -7.73 5.98
N ASP A 139 -12.01 -6.45 5.73
CA ASP A 139 -13.38 -5.99 5.50
C ASP A 139 -13.86 -6.17 4.06
N ASP A 140 -12.94 -6.15 3.08
CA ASP A 140 -13.27 -6.10 1.66
C ASP A 140 -12.22 -6.85 0.82
N PHE A 141 -12.71 -7.80 0.01
CA PHE A 141 -11.87 -8.69 -0.79
C PHE A 141 -11.60 -8.17 -2.22
N THR A 142 -12.02 -6.95 -2.52
CA THR A 142 -11.64 -6.30 -3.79
C THR A 142 -10.18 -5.84 -3.74
N PRO A 143 -9.52 -5.73 -4.93
CA PRO A 143 -8.11 -5.36 -5.02
C PRO A 143 -7.73 -4.17 -4.14
N ALA A 144 -6.81 -4.40 -3.20
CA ALA A 144 -6.49 -3.43 -2.15
C ALA A 144 -5.57 -2.28 -2.63
N LYS A 145 -4.80 -2.51 -3.71
CA LYS A 145 -3.73 -1.61 -4.17
C LYS A 145 -4.18 -0.15 -4.32
N GLU A 146 -5.23 0.12 -5.09
CA GLU A 146 -5.73 1.49 -5.32
C GLU A 146 -6.51 2.02 -4.11
N ARG A 147 -7.27 1.14 -3.43
CA ARG A 147 -8.03 1.54 -2.23
C ARG A 147 -7.08 2.03 -1.13
N MET A 148 -5.99 1.32 -0.89
CA MET A 148 -5.00 1.71 0.12
C MET A 148 -4.17 2.91 -0.33
N CYS A 149 -3.48 2.81 -1.47
CA CYS A 149 -2.46 3.81 -1.82
C CYS A 149 -3.03 5.11 -2.38
N ALA A 150 -4.16 5.07 -3.09
CA ALA A 150 -4.75 6.26 -3.69
C ALA A 150 -5.92 6.80 -2.86
N ALA A 151 -6.84 5.96 -2.38
CA ALA A 151 -8.03 6.44 -1.66
C ALA A 151 -7.77 6.70 -0.17
N THR A 152 -7.14 5.74 0.55
CA THR A 152 -6.87 5.86 1.98
C THR A 152 -5.69 6.78 2.28
N LEU A 153 -4.51 6.48 1.71
CA LEU A 153 -3.27 7.17 2.04
C LEU A 153 -2.99 8.38 1.14
N GLN A 154 -3.61 8.44 -0.04
CA GLN A 154 -3.41 9.52 -1.02
C GLN A 154 -1.93 9.74 -1.40
N VAL A 155 -1.14 8.66 -1.39
CA VAL A 155 0.28 8.69 -1.82
C VAL A 155 0.42 8.42 -3.32
N SER A 156 -0.66 7.91 -3.93
CA SER A 156 -0.78 7.64 -5.37
C SER A 156 -1.87 8.52 -6.00
N PRO A 157 -1.74 8.90 -7.28
CA PRO A 157 -2.83 9.57 -7.99
C PRO A 157 -4.02 8.63 -8.19
N LEU A 158 -5.25 9.13 -8.00
CA LEU A 158 -6.46 8.40 -8.33
C LEU A 158 -6.55 8.20 -9.85
N ARG A 159 -6.57 6.95 -10.30
CA ARG A 159 -6.86 6.63 -11.70
C ARG A 159 -8.33 6.94 -11.98
N ARG A 160 -8.60 7.92 -12.85
CA ARG A 160 -9.94 8.09 -13.43
C ARG A 160 -10.13 7.00 -14.48
N ILE A 161 -11.11 6.13 -14.24
CA ILE A 161 -11.61 5.16 -15.21
C ILE A 161 -12.46 5.92 -16.24
#